data_AF-A0A5J4T2Z0-F1
#
_entry.id   AF-A0A5J4T2Z0-F1
#
_cell.length_a   1.000
_cell.length_b   1.000
_cell.length_c   1.000
_cell.angle_alpha   90.00
_cell.angle_beta   90.00
_cell.angle_gamma   90.00
#
_symmetry.space_group_name_H-M   'P 1'
#
loop_
_entity.id
_entity.type
_entity.pdbx_description
1 polymer ?
#
loop_
_entity_poly.entity_id
_entity_poly.type
_entity_poly.pdbx_seq_one_letter_code
_entity_poly.pdbx_strand_id
1 'polypeptide(L)'
;MKGGGNEQHKASGKKTHKKKKEDKKSIRRDTEKLGMEIREQGYYIKDVDMDGNCFFSSCSDQLFGSDSKHSQLRKQVIGYMKLKPDKFE
;
A
#
# COMPACT_ATOMS: atom_id res chain seq x y z
N MET A 1 -7.92 -9.81 -58.29
CA MET A 1 -8.11 -8.54 -57.55
C MET A 1 -8.05 -8.83 -56.06
N LYS A 2 -7.14 -8.12 -55.36
CA LYS A 2 -7.10 -7.76 -53.92
C LYS A 2 -7.27 -8.92 -52.92
N GLY A 3 -6.24 -9.34 -52.20
CA GLY A 3 -5.52 -8.58 -51.17
C GLY A 3 -5.77 -9.34 -49.85
N GLY A 4 -4.78 -9.81 -49.10
CA GLY A 4 -3.85 -9.05 -48.28
C GLY A 4 -3.71 -9.87 -46.99
N GLY A 5 -2.47 -10.10 -46.55
CA GLY A 5 -2.19 -10.94 -45.38
C GLY A 5 -2.63 -10.32 -44.05
N ASN A 6 -2.55 -11.12 -42.99
CA ASN A 6 -2.03 -10.58 -41.74
C ASN A 6 -1.33 -11.66 -40.91
N GLU A 7 -0.01 -11.57 -40.93
CA GLU A 7 0.89 -12.11 -39.93
C GLU A 7 0.65 -11.44 -38.58
N GLN A 8 0.82 -12.23 -37.51
CA GLN A 8 1.31 -11.82 -36.18
C GLN A 8 0.37 -10.86 -35.39
N HIS A 9 0.03 -11.12 -34.13
CA HIS A 9 0.81 -10.66 -32.98
C HIS A 9 0.38 -11.44 -31.72
N LYS A 10 1.16 -12.47 -31.33
CA LYS A 10 1.18 -12.98 -29.95
C LYS A 10 2.58 -12.84 -29.37
N ALA A 11 2.98 -11.63 -29.00
CA ALA A 11 4.24 -11.42 -28.28
C ALA A 11 4.28 -10.07 -27.55
N SER A 12 3.40 -9.83 -26.56
CA SER A 12 3.65 -8.76 -25.59
C SER A 12 2.97 -9.04 -24.26
N GLY A 13 3.69 -9.65 -23.33
CA GLY A 13 3.21 -9.91 -21.97
C GLY A 13 4.29 -10.34 -20.97
N LYS A 14 5.49 -10.71 -21.45
CA LYS A 14 6.53 -11.28 -20.60
C LYS A 14 7.40 -10.26 -19.85
N LYS A 15 7.48 -9.00 -20.30
CA LYS A 15 8.38 -7.99 -19.70
C LYS A 15 7.83 -7.33 -18.41
N THR A 16 6.52 -7.30 -18.21
CA THR A 16 5.88 -6.65 -17.05
C THR A 16 5.90 -7.51 -15.78
N HIS A 17 5.77 -8.83 -15.93
CA HIS A 17 5.78 -9.76 -14.78
C HIS A 17 7.13 -9.87 -14.08
N LYS A 18 8.25 -9.72 -14.81
CA LYS A 18 9.59 -9.80 -14.24
C LYS A 18 9.87 -8.61 -13.31
N LYS A 19 9.57 -7.39 -13.78
CA LYS A 19 9.73 -6.16 -12.99
C LYS A 19 8.88 -6.18 -11.71
N LYS A 20 7.60 -6.56 -11.80
CA LYS A 20 6.71 -6.69 -10.62
C LYS A 20 7.21 -7.71 -9.59
N LYS A 21 7.92 -8.77 -10.01
CA LYS A 21 8.55 -9.75 -9.11
C LYS A 21 9.80 -9.17 -8.44
N GLU A 22 10.60 -8.41 -9.17
CA GLU A 22 11.80 -7.73 -8.64
C GLU A 22 11.41 -6.67 -7.60
N ASP A 23 10.38 -5.87 -7.90
CA ASP A 23 9.86 -4.84 -6.99
C ASP A 23 9.34 -5.46 -5.68
N LYS A 24 8.54 -6.54 -5.76
CA LYS A 24 8.09 -7.29 -4.57
C LYS A 24 9.25 -7.86 -3.76
N LYS A 25 10.30 -8.35 -4.44
CA LYS A 25 11.50 -8.88 -3.76
C LYS A 25 12.28 -7.77 -3.07
N SER A 26 12.34 -6.58 -3.65
CA SER A 26 12.97 -5.41 -3.01
C SER A 26 12.19 -5.00 -1.77
N ILE A 27 10.88 -4.75 -1.90
CA ILE A 27 10.02 -4.35 -0.78
C ILE A 27 10.16 -5.34 0.38
N ARG A 28 10.12 -6.65 0.11
CA ARG A 28 10.29 -7.65 1.16
C ARG A 28 11.65 -7.54 1.87
N ARG A 29 12.75 -7.35 1.14
CA ARG A 29 14.08 -7.17 1.75
C ARG A 29 14.13 -5.90 2.60
N ASP A 30 13.54 -4.82 2.13
CA ASP A 30 13.51 -3.54 2.84
C ASP A 30 12.67 -3.65 4.11
N THR A 31 11.51 -4.33 4.05
CA THR A 31 10.67 -4.64 5.21
C THR A 31 11.37 -5.56 6.20
N GLU A 32 12.08 -6.59 5.74
CA GLU A 32 12.87 -7.48 6.61
C GLU A 32 13.99 -6.69 7.33
N LYS A 33 14.68 -5.81 6.60
CA LYS A 33 15.73 -4.94 7.17
C LYS A 33 15.16 -4.01 8.24
N LEU A 34 14.09 -3.28 7.93
CA LEU A 34 13.40 -2.41 8.90
C LEU A 34 12.93 -3.21 10.12
N GLY A 35 12.36 -4.39 9.90
CA GLY A 35 11.91 -5.28 10.96
C GLY A 35 13.03 -5.70 11.91
N MET A 36 14.27 -5.87 11.43
CA MET A 36 15.42 -6.12 12.29
C MET A 36 15.80 -4.89 13.13
N GLU A 37 15.84 -3.71 12.50
CA GLU A 37 16.23 -2.46 13.16
C GLU A 37 15.26 -2.04 14.29
N ILE A 38 13.96 -2.25 14.10
CA ILE A 38 12.95 -1.82 15.09
C ILE A 38 12.73 -2.85 16.22
N ARG A 39 13.13 -4.12 16.01
CA ARG A 39 12.99 -5.19 17.02
C ARG A 39 13.82 -4.92 18.27
N GLU A 40 15.00 -4.32 18.11
CA GLU A 40 15.87 -3.95 19.23
C GLU A 40 15.21 -2.93 20.16
N GLN A 41 14.22 -2.19 19.66
CA GLN A 41 13.43 -1.22 20.41
C GLN A 41 12.12 -1.81 20.95
N GLY A 42 11.86 -3.10 20.75
CA GLY A 42 10.63 -3.78 21.17
C GLY A 42 9.44 -3.61 20.23
N TYR A 43 9.64 -3.04 19.03
CA TYR A 43 8.59 -2.91 18.02
C TYR A 43 8.58 -4.09 17.04
N TYR A 44 7.46 -4.24 16.33
CA TYR A 44 7.32 -5.19 15.24
C TYR A 44 6.43 -4.61 14.13
N ILE A 45 6.59 -5.14 12.92
CA ILE A 45 5.73 -4.79 11.78
C ILE A 45 4.49 -5.69 11.85
N LYS A 46 3.31 -5.08 11.94
CA LYS A 46 2.03 -5.77 11.81
C LYS A 46 1.51 -5.57 10.39
N ASP A 47 1.15 -6.66 9.73
CA ASP A 47 0.51 -6.61 8.43
C ASP A 47 -0.89 -5.99 8.55
N VAL A 48 -1.21 -5.10 7.61
CA VAL A 48 -2.54 -4.49 7.44
C VAL A 48 -2.97 -4.66 5.99
N ASP A 49 -4.28 -4.61 5.75
CA ASP A 49 -4.82 -4.68 4.41
C ASP A 49 -4.27 -3.57 3.52
N MET A 50 -3.81 -3.96 2.32
CA MET A 50 -3.17 -3.04 1.38
C MET A 50 -4.22 -2.36 0.50
N ASP A 51 -5.03 -1.49 1.13
CA ASP A 51 -6.09 -0.71 0.50
C ASP A 51 -5.93 0.80 0.75
N GLY A 52 -6.92 1.61 0.35
CA GLY A 52 -6.91 3.06 0.57
C GLY A 52 -7.18 3.49 2.02
N ASN A 53 -7.48 2.55 2.92
CA ASN A 53 -7.71 2.80 4.34
C ASN A 53 -6.52 2.37 5.21
N CYS A 54 -5.48 1.75 4.64
CA CYS A 54 -4.35 1.17 5.37
C CYS A 54 -3.74 2.11 6.42
N PHE A 55 -3.64 3.41 6.12
CA PHE A 55 -3.17 4.42 7.08
C PHE A 55 -4.07 4.49 8.33
N PHE A 56 -5.40 4.59 8.13
CA PHE A 56 -6.35 4.64 9.23
C PHE A 56 -6.51 3.29 9.93
N SER A 57 -6.33 2.17 9.22
CA SER A 57 -6.30 0.82 9.80
C SER A 57 -5.12 0.67 10.75
N SER A 58 -3.91 1.09 10.34
CA SER A 58 -2.73 1.12 11.20
C SER A 58 -2.95 2.01 12.42
N CYS A 59 -3.49 3.22 12.26
CA CYS A 59 -3.78 4.09 13.41
C CYS A 59 -4.86 3.51 14.33
N SER A 60 -5.91 2.90 13.78
CA SER A 60 -6.96 2.24 14.56
C SER A 60 -6.36 1.12 15.41
N ASP A 61 -5.46 0.32 14.82
CA ASP A 61 -4.79 -0.76 15.54
C ASP A 61 -3.93 -0.25 16.70
N GLN A 62 -3.15 0.81 16.47
CA GLN A 62 -2.31 1.41 17.51
C GLN A 62 -3.13 2.05 18.64
N LEU A 63 -4.30 2.60 18.35
CA LEU A 63 -5.15 3.27 19.36
C LEU A 63 -6.09 2.31 20.10
N PHE A 64 -6.58 1.27 19.41
CA PHE A 64 -7.68 0.43 19.90
C PHE A 64 -7.36 -1.07 19.92
N GLY A 65 -6.16 -1.48 19.48
CA GLY A 65 -5.77 -2.88 19.34
C GLY A 65 -6.50 -3.63 18.21
N SER A 66 -7.24 -2.92 17.35
CA SER A 66 -7.90 -3.49 16.17
C SER A 66 -8.02 -2.46 15.05
N ASP A 67 -8.00 -2.93 13.80
CA ASP A 67 -8.20 -2.11 12.61
C ASP A 67 -9.66 -1.69 12.37
N SER A 68 -10.63 -2.37 13.00
CA SER A 68 -12.08 -2.24 12.79
C SER A 68 -12.65 -0.81 12.82
N LYS A 69 -11.98 0.14 13.48
CA LYS A 69 -12.45 1.52 13.61
C LYS A 69 -11.86 2.49 12.58
N HIS A 70 -11.13 1.98 11.57
CA HIS A 70 -10.49 2.80 10.52
C HIS A 70 -11.46 3.80 9.86
N SER A 71 -12.69 3.38 9.55
CA SER A 71 -13.71 4.23 8.90
C SER A 71 -14.21 5.36 9.80
N GLN A 72 -14.44 5.05 11.09
CA GLN A 72 -14.81 6.06 12.08
C GLN A 72 -13.68 7.05 12.30
N LEU A 73 -12.45 6.55 12.45
CA LEU A 73 -11.26 7.37 12.65
C LEU A 73 -11.03 8.34 11.48
N ARG A 74 -11.16 7.86 10.24
CA ARG A 74 -11.08 8.70 9.02
C ARG A 74 -12.08 9.85 9.05
N LYS A 75 -13.33 9.61 9.42
CA LYS A 75 -14.37 10.66 9.51
C LYS A 75 -14.01 11.70 10.56
N GLN A 76 -13.50 11.28 11.72
CA GLN A 76 -13.10 12.18 12.80
C GLN A 76 -11.91 13.06 12.39
N VAL A 77 -10.88 12.47 11.78
CA VAL A 77 -9.69 13.21 11.31
C VAL A 77 -10.07 14.25 10.25
N ILE A 78 -10.83 13.87 9.23
CA ILE A 78 -11.26 14.81 8.19
C ILE A 78 -12.17 15.90 8.77
N GLY A 79 -13.08 15.55 9.69
CA GLY A 79 -13.90 16.52 10.40
C GLY A 79 -13.06 17.54 11.17
N TYR A 80 -12.01 17.08 11.84
CA TYR A 80 -11.07 17.94 12.56
C TYR A 80 -10.31 18.88 11.62
N MET A 81 -9.82 18.38 10.48
CA MET A 81 -9.12 19.20 9.48
C MET A 81 -10.04 20.29 8.91
N LYS A 82 -11.29 19.94 8.58
CA LYS A 82 -12.29 20.89 8.07
C LYS A 82 -12.67 21.99 9.05
N LEU A 83 -12.60 21.72 10.36
CA LEU A 83 -12.88 22.73 11.39
C LEU A 83 -11.70 23.69 11.62
N LYS A 84 -10.52 23.39 11.07
CA LYS A 84 -9.29 24.17 11.28
C LYS A 84 -8.53 24.38 9.97
N PRO A 85 -9.16 24.93 8.91
CA PRO A 85 -8.54 25.07 7.59
C PRO A 85 -7.20 25.83 7.66
N ASP A 86 -7.11 26.88 8.48
CA ASP A 86 -5.89 27.69 8.69
C ASP A 86 -4.65 26.89 9.14
N LYS A 87 -4.83 25.64 9.61
CA LYS A 87 -3.73 24.75 10.02
C LYS A 87 -3.37 23.69 8.98
N PHE A 88 -4.18 23.50 7.94
CA PHE A 88 -4.10 22.38 7.02
C PHE A 88 -4.20 22.76 5.53
N GLU A 89 -4.39 24.05 5.21
CA GLU A 89 -4.24 24.66 3.88
C GLU A 89 -2.89 25.39 3.76
#